data_AF-A0A5C2SBC5-F1
#
_entry.id   AF-A0A5C2SBC5-F1
#
_cell.length_a   1.000
_cell.length_b   1.000
_cell.length_c   1.000
_cell.angle_alpha   90.00
_cell.angle_beta   90.00
_cell.angle_gamma   90.00
#
_symmetry.space_group_name_H-M   'P 1'
#
loop_
_entity.id
_entity.type
_entity.pdbx_description
1 polymer ?
#
loop_
_entity_poly.entity_id
_entity_poly.type
_entity_poly.pdbx_seq_one_letter_code
_entity_poly.pdbx_strand_id
1 'polypeptide(L)'
;LGREHKDSPFLKWTIPDPALVRGFDPNEGPCCTAKKFCIDILGTPASTWNTSATKVFVQDFLTVPQHACRNRKKVHAMFRSHFRTLQRHFEKVGLEKSTSDDDGENGGEPATQAATSAKRTPNDLFQRRHAVVTRYRVLRPHIQILERLGINGMSSDEEEEDAPFVRYRIMVKPWRSEAVTKFLRALDALHRRYRKTGGSGSKRGSPPRLRYVSVEESTSKEVPRLPINAYSERWYTEQKGLKLDEIAARPTPYNFDLDESVIQYVLRSISTSLSTMKTNSPSVAGRLRIMVK
;
A
#
# COMPACT_ATOMS: atom_id res chain seq x y z
N LEU A 1 1.33 -18.10 12.20
CA LEU A 1 2.55 -17.85 11.36
C LEU A 1 3.81 -18.51 11.93
N GLY A 2 3.76 -19.16 13.11
CA GLY A 2 4.87 -19.98 13.61
C GLY A 2 6.17 -19.20 13.86
N ARG A 3 6.07 -17.93 14.25
CA ARG A 3 7.23 -17.09 14.58
C ARG A 3 7.38 -17.05 16.09
N GLU A 4 8.59 -17.29 16.58
CA GLU A 4 8.90 -17.24 18.02
C GLU A 4 8.89 -15.79 18.53
N HIS A 5 9.48 -14.87 17.76
CA HIS A 5 9.48 -13.43 18.06
C HIS A 5 9.38 -12.57 16.78
N LYS A 6 9.28 -11.25 16.97
CA LYS A 6 9.03 -10.27 15.90
C LYS A 6 10.15 -10.14 14.86
N ASP A 7 11.35 -10.59 15.20
CA ASP A 7 12.54 -10.55 14.35
C ASP A 7 12.85 -11.93 13.74
N SER A 8 12.14 -13.00 14.13
CA SER A 8 12.33 -14.32 13.52
C SER A 8 11.90 -14.30 12.04
N PRO A 9 12.60 -15.03 11.15
CA PRO A 9 12.25 -15.07 9.74
C PRO A 9 10.86 -15.66 9.52
N PHE A 10 10.23 -15.27 8.41
CA PHE A 10 8.98 -15.90 7.99
C PHE A 10 9.28 -17.28 7.43
N LEU A 11 8.59 -18.30 7.94
CA LEU A 11 8.71 -19.66 7.43
C LEU A 11 8.23 -19.69 5.97
N LYS A 12 8.96 -20.37 5.09
CA LYS A 12 8.67 -20.40 3.64
C LYS A 12 7.23 -20.78 3.30
N TRP A 13 6.64 -21.72 4.04
CA TRP A 13 5.26 -22.18 3.84
C TRP A 13 4.18 -21.16 4.27
N THR A 14 4.54 -20.12 5.01
CA THR A 14 3.62 -19.05 5.43
C THR A 14 3.45 -17.95 4.37
N ILE A 15 4.31 -17.96 3.35
CA ILE A 15 4.27 -17.06 2.20
C ILE A 15 3.80 -17.89 1.00
N PRO A 16 2.65 -17.56 0.38
CA PRO A 16 2.14 -18.31 -0.76
C PRO A 16 2.98 -18.06 -2.01
N ASP A 17 2.99 -19.04 -2.91
CA ASP A 17 3.58 -18.87 -4.24
C ASP A 17 2.82 -17.75 -4.99
N PRO A 18 3.52 -16.72 -5.54
CA PRO A 18 2.89 -15.67 -6.34
C PRO A 18 2.01 -16.18 -7.49
N ALA A 19 2.30 -17.37 -8.05
CA ALA A 19 1.46 -17.98 -9.08
C ALA A 19 0.09 -18.40 -8.53
N LEU A 20 0.06 -19.00 -7.33
CA LEU A 20 -1.19 -19.37 -6.64
C LEU A 20 -2.01 -18.14 -6.26
N VAL A 21 -1.35 -17.07 -5.80
CA VAL A 21 -2.02 -15.81 -5.45
C VAL A 21 -2.74 -15.20 -6.65
N ARG A 22 -2.10 -15.22 -7.83
CA ARG A 22 -2.68 -14.67 -9.06
C ARG A 22 -3.84 -15.49 -9.62
N GLY A 23 -3.79 -16.81 -9.46
CA GLY A 23 -4.83 -17.73 -9.94
C GLY A 23 -5.98 -17.95 -8.97
N PHE A 24 -5.96 -17.32 -7.79
CA PHE A 24 -6.94 -17.57 -6.74
C PHE A 24 -8.32 -17.01 -7.07
N ASP A 25 -9.33 -17.89 -7.14
CA ASP A 25 -10.74 -17.55 -7.18
C ASP A 25 -11.38 -17.70 -5.77
N PRO A 26 -11.89 -16.62 -5.15
CA PRO A 26 -12.56 -16.69 -3.86
C PRO A 26 -13.86 -17.51 -3.85
N ASN A 27 -14.42 -17.87 -5.00
CA ASN A 27 -15.63 -18.69 -5.11
C ASN A 27 -15.34 -20.20 -4.99
N GLU A 28 -14.12 -20.63 -5.30
CA GLU A 28 -13.71 -22.04 -5.22
C GLU A 28 -13.38 -22.48 -3.78
N GLY A 29 -13.25 -21.52 -2.85
CA GLY A 29 -13.06 -21.79 -1.43
C GLY A 29 -12.08 -20.84 -0.76
N PRO A 30 -11.73 -21.10 0.52
CA PRO A 30 -10.73 -20.33 1.22
C PRO A 30 -9.32 -20.59 0.67
N CYS A 31 -8.54 -19.53 0.47
CA CYS A 31 -7.16 -19.60 -0.03
C CYS A 31 -6.20 -20.45 0.83
N CYS A 32 -6.52 -20.66 2.10
CA CYS A 32 -5.69 -21.41 3.05
C CYS A 32 -6.54 -21.97 4.19
N THR A 33 -5.93 -22.78 5.06
CA THR A 33 -6.60 -23.29 6.28
C THR A 33 -5.93 -22.71 7.54
N ALA A 34 -6.58 -22.83 8.70
CA ALA A 34 -5.97 -22.40 9.96
C ALA A 34 -4.65 -23.14 10.27
N LYS A 35 -4.59 -24.45 9.96
CA LYS A 35 -3.40 -25.29 10.16
C LYS A 35 -2.27 -24.93 9.18
N LYS A 36 -2.60 -24.62 7.92
CA LYS A 36 -1.66 -24.17 6.88
C LYS A 36 -1.93 -22.72 6.53
N PHE A 37 -1.82 -21.84 7.52
CA PHE A 37 -2.16 -20.43 7.35
C PHE A 37 -1.06 -19.67 6.62
N CYS A 38 -1.40 -19.05 5.49
CA CYS A 38 -0.46 -18.29 4.67
C CYS A 38 -1.04 -16.95 4.22
N ILE A 39 -0.18 -15.93 4.16
CA ILE A 39 -0.54 -14.57 3.79
C ILE A 39 0.36 -14.08 2.67
N ASP A 40 -0.22 -13.41 1.67
CA ASP A 40 0.55 -12.73 0.64
C ASP A 40 1.07 -11.41 1.23
N ILE A 41 2.24 -11.48 1.85
CA ILE A 41 2.83 -10.36 2.60
C ILE A 41 3.26 -9.19 1.69
N LEU A 42 3.51 -9.46 0.41
CA LEU A 42 3.84 -8.45 -0.59
C LEU A 42 2.59 -7.76 -1.16
N GLY A 43 1.43 -8.43 -1.06
CA GLY A 43 0.14 -7.89 -1.47
C GLY A 43 -0.49 -6.90 -0.48
N THR A 44 -1.68 -6.41 -0.83
CA THR A 44 -2.44 -5.53 0.07
C THR A 44 -3.29 -6.33 1.05
N PRO A 45 -3.61 -5.78 2.24
CA PRO A 45 -4.60 -6.39 3.14
C PRO A 45 -6.01 -6.49 2.53
N ALA A 46 -6.22 -5.93 1.34
CA ALA A 46 -7.49 -5.91 0.61
C ALA A 46 -7.47 -6.75 -0.66
N SER A 47 -6.34 -7.41 -1.01
CA SER A 47 -6.31 -8.37 -2.10
C SER A 47 -7.31 -9.49 -1.86
N THR A 48 -7.76 -10.15 -2.92
CA THR A 48 -8.70 -11.29 -2.85
C THR A 48 -8.13 -12.37 -1.92
N TRP A 49 -6.86 -12.74 -2.12
CA TRP A 49 -6.12 -13.68 -1.27
C TRP A 49 -6.12 -13.26 0.19
N ASN A 50 -5.63 -12.05 0.51
CA ASN A 50 -5.49 -11.63 1.91
C ASN A 50 -6.83 -11.37 2.59
N THR A 51 -7.86 -11.01 1.83
CA THR A 51 -9.24 -10.94 2.33
C THR A 51 -9.76 -12.33 2.70
N SER A 52 -9.49 -13.34 1.86
CA SER A 52 -9.79 -14.74 2.18
C SER A 52 -9.01 -15.21 3.40
N ALA A 53 -7.69 -15.02 3.45
CA ALA A 53 -6.86 -15.37 4.60
C ALA A 53 -7.33 -14.67 5.89
N THR A 54 -7.72 -13.40 5.82
CA THR A 54 -8.30 -12.68 6.96
C THR A 54 -9.58 -13.34 7.46
N LYS A 55 -10.46 -13.81 6.57
CA LYS A 55 -11.69 -14.53 6.97
C LYS A 55 -11.34 -15.83 7.69
N VAL A 56 -10.37 -16.60 7.18
CA VAL A 56 -9.89 -17.84 7.81
C VAL A 56 -9.33 -17.56 9.20
N PHE A 57 -8.49 -16.53 9.34
CA PHE A 57 -7.96 -16.10 10.64
C PHE A 57 -9.08 -15.73 11.61
N VAL A 58 -10.03 -14.89 11.17
CA VAL A 58 -11.12 -14.43 12.03
C VAL A 58 -12.00 -15.59 12.48
N GLN A 59 -12.26 -16.56 11.59
CA GLN A 59 -13.02 -17.75 11.92
C GLN A 59 -12.29 -18.59 12.98
N ASP A 60 -11.01 -18.90 12.75
CA ASP A 60 -10.18 -19.66 13.69
C ASP A 60 -10.06 -18.96 15.06
N PHE A 61 -9.78 -17.66 15.05
CA PHE A 61 -9.70 -16.83 16.26
C PHE A 61 -11.01 -16.87 17.09
N LEU A 62 -12.16 -16.94 16.43
CA LEU A 62 -13.44 -17.03 17.15
C LEU A 62 -13.75 -18.42 17.68
N THR A 63 -13.08 -19.47 17.18
CA THR A 63 -13.25 -20.85 17.70
C THR A 63 -12.43 -21.13 18.95
N VAL A 64 -11.32 -20.41 19.16
CA VAL A 64 -10.47 -20.60 20.34
C VAL A 64 -11.14 -20.01 21.59
N PRO A 65 -11.42 -20.80 22.65
CA PRO A 65 -12.14 -20.34 23.84
C PRO A 65 -11.40 -19.25 24.64
N GLN A 66 -10.08 -19.22 24.56
CA GLN A 66 -9.19 -18.34 25.34
C GLN A 66 -9.25 -16.86 24.91
N HIS A 67 -9.81 -16.55 23.74
CA HIS A 67 -9.90 -15.18 23.25
C HIS A 67 -11.15 -14.46 23.79
N ALA A 68 -10.94 -13.37 24.54
CA ALA A 68 -12.02 -12.58 25.14
C ALA A 68 -12.90 -11.83 24.10
N CYS A 69 -12.34 -11.48 22.94
CA CYS A 69 -13.06 -10.72 21.92
C CYS A 69 -13.81 -11.65 20.95
N ARG A 70 -15.15 -11.69 21.04
CA ARG A 70 -16.02 -12.41 20.10
C ARG A 70 -16.56 -11.56 18.95
N ASN A 71 -16.21 -10.27 18.91
CA ASN A 71 -16.71 -9.38 17.87
C ASN A 71 -15.93 -9.55 16.57
N ARG A 72 -16.54 -10.26 15.61
CA ARG A 72 -15.99 -10.54 14.28
C ARG A 72 -15.43 -9.30 13.55
N LYS A 73 -16.15 -8.17 13.61
CA LYS A 73 -15.72 -6.92 12.95
C LYS A 73 -14.48 -6.32 13.62
N LYS A 74 -14.41 -6.36 14.95
CA LYS A 74 -13.23 -5.90 15.71
C LYS A 74 -12.01 -6.77 15.45
N VAL A 75 -12.17 -8.10 15.45
CA VAL A 75 -11.07 -9.05 15.13
C VAL A 75 -10.56 -8.83 13.70
N HIS A 76 -11.47 -8.63 12.74
CA HIS A 76 -11.09 -8.32 11.36
C HIS A 76 -10.31 -7.00 11.25
N ALA A 77 -10.73 -5.94 11.95
CA ALA A 77 -10.03 -4.66 11.96
C ALA A 77 -8.64 -4.78 12.62
N MET A 78 -8.57 -5.52 13.73
CA MET A 78 -7.32 -5.81 14.44
C MET A 78 -6.34 -6.55 13.54
N PHE A 79 -6.77 -7.63 12.87
CA PHE A 79 -5.91 -8.41 11.99
C PHE A 79 -5.41 -7.57 10.81
N ARG A 80 -6.26 -6.71 10.22
CA ARG A 80 -5.83 -5.76 9.18
C ARG A 80 -4.77 -4.79 9.66
N SER A 81 -4.85 -4.34 10.91
CA SER A 81 -3.80 -3.51 11.51
C SER A 81 -2.52 -4.31 11.71
N HIS A 82 -2.65 -5.54 12.21
CA HIS A 82 -1.52 -6.45 12.43
C HIS A 82 -0.80 -6.83 11.13
N PHE A 83 -1.53 -6.96 10.03
CA PHE A 83 -0.95 -7.22 8.70
C PHE A 83 0.12 -6.20 8.31
N ARG A 84 -0.12 -4.91 8.57
CA ARG A 84 0.90 -3.87 8.31
C ARG A 84 2.14 -4.03 9.18
N THR A 85 1.96 -4.46 10.43
CA THR A 85 3.07 -4.80 11.31
C THR A 85 3.88 -5.97 10.76
N LEU A 86 3.21 -7.01 10.25
CA LEU A 86 3.87 -8.16 9.63
C LEU A 86 4.68 -7.76 8.39
N GLN A 87 4.15 -6.87 7.54
CA GLN A 87 4.88 -6.35 6.38
C GLN A 87 6.15 -5.61 6.77
N ARG A 88 6.09 -4.76 7.81
CA ARG A 88 7.28 -4.07 8.33
C ARG A 88 8.32 -5.05 8.88
N HIS A 89 7.88 -6.08 9.60
CA HIS A 89 8.79 -7.11 10.10
C HIS A 89 9.44 -7.89 8.94
N PHE A 90 8.68 -8.17 7.87
CA PHE A 90 9.20 -8.84 6.69
C PHE A 90 10.25 -8.00 5.97
N GLU A 91 9.98 -6.70 5.78
CA GLU A 91 10.93 -5.75 5.20
C GLU A 91 12.20 -5.62 6.04
N LYS A 92 12.08 -5.54 7.37
CA LYS A 92 13.22 -5.44 8.29
C LYS A 92 14.14 -6.66 8.21
N VAL A 93 13.57 -7.86 8.33
CA VAL A 93 14.34 -9.11 8.27
C VAL A 93 14.95 -9.35 6.88
N GLY A 94 14.31 -8.87 5.82
CA GLY A 94 14.86 -8.90 4.46
C GLY A 94 16.05 -7.94 4.27
N LEU A 95 16.04 -6.78 4.94
CA LEU A 95 17.14 -5.81 4.90
C LEU A 95 18.37 -6.30 5.67
N GLU A 96 18.20 -6.87 6.86
CA GLU A 96 19.30 -7.36 7.70
C GLU A 96 20.09 -8.51 7.03
N LYS A 97 19.43 -9.30 6.18
CA LYS A 97 20.08 -10.35 5.37
C LYS A 97 20.90 -9.83 4.18
N SER A 98 20.73 -8.57 3.80
CA SER A 98 21.46 -7.95 2.69
C SER A 98 22.70 -7.17 3.16
N THR A 99 22.83 -6.95 4.48
CA THR A 99 23.94 -6.20 5.11
C THR A 99 24.92 -7.10 5.86
N SER A 100 24.76 -8.43 5.79
CA SER A 100 25.57 -9.40 6.55
C SER A 100 26.62 -10.14 5.72
N ASP A 101 26.91 -9.70 4.50
CA ASP A 101 27.98 -10.25 3.64
C ASP A 101 29.18 -9.27 3.48
N ASP A 102 29.27 -8.22 4.30
CA ASP A 102 30.46 -7.37 4.37
C ASP A 102 30.89 -7.24 5.84
N ASP A 103 31.97 -7.94 6.17
CA ASP A 103 32.62 -7.93 7.47
C ASP A 103 33.17 -6.53 7.77
N GLY A 104 32.67 -5.92 8.85
CA GLY A 104 33.16 -4.66 9.35
C GLY A 104 32.67 -4.42 10.77
N GLU A 105 33.43 -4.92 11.74
CA GLU A 105 33.26 -4.62 13.15
C GLU A 105 33.15 -3.10 13.39
N ASN A 106 32.01 -2.66 13.94
CA ASN A 106 32.06 -1.58 14.91
C ASN A 106 30.86 -1.64 15.86
N GLY A 107 31.17 -1.76 17.15
CA GLY A 107 30.21 -1.63 18.23
C GLY A 107 29.64 -0.22 18.24
N GLY A 108 28.31 -0.12 18.22
CA GLY A 108 27.57 1.12 18.37
C GLY A 108 26.34 0.90 19.25
N GLU A 109 26.31 1.65 20.33
CA GLU A 109 25.33 1.72 21.43
C GLU A 109 23.83 1.69 21.03
N PRO A 110 22.92 1.35 21.97
CA PRO A 110 21.50 1.19 21.67
C PRO A 110 20.88 2.54 21.34
N ALA A 111 20.75 2.82 20.03
CA ALA A 111 20.08 4.00 19.52
C ALA A 111 18.65 4.06 20.08
N THR A 112 18.45 5.10 20.88
CA THR A 112 17.19 5.52 21.48
C THR A 112 16.10 5.67 20.41
N GLN A 113 14.87 5.47 20.86
CA GLN A 113 13.62 5.30 20.12
C GLN A 113 13.13 6.53 19.29
N ALA A 114 14.02 7.33 18.69
CA ALA A 114 13.69 8.57 17.99
C ALA A 114 14.14 8.66 16.52
N ALA A 115 14.88 7.68 15.98
CA ALA A 115 15.48 7.77 14.64
C ALA A 115 14.90 6.77 13.60
N THR A 116 13.62 6.41 13.68
CA THR A 116 12.94 5.86 12.49
C THR A 116 12.49 7.01 11.60
N SER A 117 13.46 7.67 10.96
CA SER A 117 13.20 8.50 9.78
C SER A 117 12.34 7.67 8.85
N ALA A 118 11.09 8.08 8.73
CA ALA A 118 10.07 7.34 8.01
C ALA A 118 10.37 7.35 6.50
N LYS A 119 11.32 6.50 6.06
CA LYS A 119 11.37 6.01 4.69
C LYS A 119 9.98 5.51 4.38
N ARG A 120 9.28 6.19 3.48
CA ARG A 120 8.00 5.69 2.99
C ARG A 120 8.34 4.48 2.15
N THR A 121 8.16 3.30 2.74
CA THR A 121 8.44 2.07 2.01
C THR A 121 7.55 2.07 0.75
N PRO A 122 8.08 1.63 -0.41
CA PRO A 122 7.30 1.53 -1.64
C PRO A 122 5.95 0.80 -1.44
N ASN A 123 5.88 -0.09 -0.45
CA ASN A 123 4.67 -0.76 0.04
C ASN A 123 3.62 0.22 0.58
N ASP A 124 4.02 1.17 1.42
CA ASP A 124 3.16 2.20 2.00
C ASP A 124 2.51 3.07 0.91
N LEU A 125 3.26 3.37 -0.16
CA LEU A 125 2.78 4.13 -1.32
C LEU A 125 1.80 3.29 -2.17
N PHE A 126 2.15 2.03 -2.45
CA PHE A 126 1.29 1.07 -3.12
C PHE A 126 -0.06 0.93 -2.40
N GLN A 127 -0.06 0.71 -1.09
CA GLN A 127 -1.27 0.55 -0.29
C GLN A 127 -2.19 1.77 -0.35
N ARG A 128 -1.62 2.98 -0.30
CA ARG A 128 -2.42 4.21 -0.37
C ARG A 128 -3.11 4.36 -1.71
N ARG A 129 -2.38 4.11 -2.80
CA ARG A 129 -2.91 4.15 -4.17
C ARG A 129 -3.97 3.06 -4.36
N HIS A 130 -3.72 1.86 -3.83
CA HIS A 130 -4.68 0.75 -3.87
C HIS A 130 -5.97 1.08 -3.11
N ALA A 131 -5.87 1.72 -1.94
CA ALA A 131 -7.01 2.17 -1.18
C ALA A 131 -7.87 3.19 -1.94
N VAL A 132 -7.25 4.09 -2.71
CA VAL A 132 -7.96 5.06 -3.56
C VAL A 132 -8.75 4.35 -4.66
N VAL A 133 -8.10 3.47 -5.44
CA VAL A 133 -8.77 2.79 -6.56
C VAL A 133 -9.88 1.84 -6.10
N THR A 134 -9.73 1.24 -4.92
CA THR A 134 -10.76 0.36 -4.34
C THR A 134 -11.99 1.17 -3.87
N ARG A 135 -11.75 2.39 -3.36
CA ARG A 135 -12.79 3.24 -2.76
C ARG A 135 -13.75 3.79 -3.81
N TYR A 136 -13.23 4.30 -4.92
CA TYR A 136 -14.06 4.94 -5.94
C TYR A 136 -14.42 3.93 -7.02
N ARG A 137 -15.72 3.65 -7.21
CA ARG A 137 -16.20 2.65 -8.17
C ARG A 137 -15.65 2.85 -9.57
N VAL A 138 -15.61 4.11 -10.01
CA VAL A 138 -15.06 4.53 -11.32
C VAL A 138 -13.56 4.20 -11.50
N LEU A 139 -12.80 4.03 -10.41
CA LEU A 139 -11.38 3.70 -10.47
C LEU A 139 -11.09 2.19 -10.34
N ARG A 140 -12.11 1.37 -10.07
CA ARG A 140 -11.95 -0.09 -9.91
C ARG A 140 -11.39 -0.81 -11.14
N PRO A 141 -11.68 -0.40 -12.39
CA PRO A 141 -11.04 -0.98 -13.56
C PRO A 141 -9.51 -0.94 -13.48
N HIS A 142 -8.95 0.06 -12.78
CA HIS A 142 -7.51 0.22 -12.62
C HIS A 142 -6.89 -0.62 -11.48
N ILE A 143 -7.67 -1.42 -10.75
CA ILE A 143 -7.13 -2.29 -9.68
C ILE A 143 -6.12 -3.27 -10.27
N GLN A 144 -6.46 -3.96 -11.35
CA GLN A 144 -5.60 -4.99 -11.93
C GLN A 144 -4.27 -4.42 -12.44
N ILE A 145 -4.29 -3.24 -13.08
CA ILE A 145 -3.05 -2.63 -13.56
C ILE A 145 -2.19 -2.14 -12.40
N LEU A 146 -2.81 -1.65 -11.32
CA LEU A 146 -2.09 -1.21 -10.13
C LEU A 146 -1.47 -2.39 -9.39
N GLU A 147 -2.19 -3.50 -9.23
CA GLU A 147 -1.68 -4.74 -8.65
C GLU A 147 -0.53 -5.33 -9.47
N ARG A 148 -0.62 -5.28 -10.81
CA ARG A 148 0.48 -5.69 -11.68
C ARG A 148 1.72 -4.82 -11.53
N LEU A 149 1.56 -3.50 -11.43
CA LEU A 149 2.67 -2.59 -11.12
C LEU A 149 3.32 -2.96 -9.77
N GLY A 150 2.50 -3.31 -8.79
CA GLY A 150 2.95 -3.75 -7.48
C GLY A 150 3.86 -2.75 -6.78
N ILE A 151 4.61 -3.23 -5.79
CA ILE A 151 5.55 -2.43 -5.00
C ILE A 151 6.69 -1.91 -5.89
N ASN A 152 7.19 -2.74 -6.81
CA ASN A 152 8.31 -2.41 -7.70
C ASN A 152 7.97 -1.30 -8.71
N GLY A 153 6.70 -1.15 -9.08
CA GLY A 153 6.21 -0.05 -9.91
C GLY A 153 6.07 1.29 -9.17
N MET A 154 6.18 1.30 -7.84
CA MET A 154 6.10 2.51 -7.03
C MET A 154 7.43 3.27 -7.02
N SER A 155 7.37 4.60 -6.92
CA SER A 155 8.58 5.42 -6.75
C SER A 155 9.21 5.15 -5.37
N SER A 156 10.52 4.92 -5.33
CA SER A 156 11.30 5.08 -4.10
C SER A 156 11.54 6.58 -3.92
N ASP A 157 11.15 7.11 -2.77
CA ASP A 157 11.51 8.46 -2.37
C ASP A 157 12.75 8.31 -1.47
N GLU A 158 13.93 8.73 -1.95
CA GLU A 158 15.15 8.74 -1.12
C GLU A 158 15.22 10.05 -0.33
N GLU A 159 15.69 9.97 0.91
CA GLU A 159 15.97 11.14 1.75
C GLU A 159 17.29 11.78 1.30
N GLU A 160 17.28 13.08 1.05
CA GLU A 160 18.51 13.84 0.79
C GLU A 160 19.15 14.18 2.13
N GLU A 161 20.29 13.54 2.43
CA GLU A 161 20.97 13.64 3.72
C GLU A 161 21.68 14.99 3.91
N ASP A 162 22.08 15.65 2.81
CA ASP A 162 22.84 16.90 2.81
C ASP A 162 22.00 18.19 2.72
N ALA A 163 20.66 18.09 2.74
CA ALA A 163 19.80 19.26 2.62
C ALA A 163 19.60 19.97 3.97
N PRO A 164 19.55 21.32 4.01
CA PRO A 164 19.31 22.09 5.24
C PRO A 164 17.92 21.84 5.86
N PHE A 165 17.06 21.10 5.17
CA PHE A 165 15.80 20.57 5.68
C PHE A 165 15.44 19.27 4.95
N VAL A 166 14.68 18.39 5.60
CA VAL A 166 14.31 17.07 5.04
C VAL A 166 13.54 17.22 3.73
N ARG A 167 14.20 16.89 2.62
CA ARG A 167 13.63 16.82 1.27
C ARG A 167 13.66 15.38 0.78
N TYR A 168 12.68 15.04 -0.04
CA TYR A 168 12.57 13.72 -0.64
C TYR A 168 12.76 13.83 -2.15
N ARG A 169 13.74 13.09 -2.64
CA ARG A 169 14.09 13.02 -4.03
C ARG A 169 13.27 11.92 -4.71
N ILE A 170 12.48 12.29 -5.72
CA ILE A 170 11.76 11.30 -6.52
C ILE A 170 12.69 10.82 -7.62
N MET A 171 13.15 9.56 -7.50
CA MET A 171 13.98 8.91 -8.52
C MET A 171 13.13 8.56 -9.76
N VAL A 172 13.66 8.85 -10.95
CA VAL A 172 13.00 8.53 -12.22
C VAL A 172 13.19 7.05 -12.52
N LYS A 173 12.12 6.35 -12.92
CA LYS A 173 12.25 4.97 -13.40
C LYS A 173 12.36 5.03 -14.92
N PRO A 174 13.54 4.75 -15.51
CA PRO A 174 13.75 4.92 -16.95
C PRO A 174 12.81 4.02 -17.77
N TRP A 175 12.51 2.82 -17.24
CA TRP A 175 11.59 1.88 -17.87
C TRP A 175 10.13 2.32 -17.86
N ARG A 176 9.71 3.21 -16.96
CA ARG A 176 8.28 3.51 -16.72
C ARG A 176 7.81 4.65 -17.61
N SER A 177 6.70 4.45 -18.33
CA SER A 177 6.16 5.49 -19.19
C SER A 177 5.67 6.72 -18.41
N GLU A 178 5.62 7.86 -19.10
CA GLU A 178 5.08 9.09 -18.53
C GLU A 178 3.59 8.94 -18.18
N ALA A 179 2.83 8.17 -18.99
CA ALA A 179 1.42 7.88 -18.75
C ALA A 179 1.19 7.18 -17.40
N VAL A 180 1.97 6.15 -17.08
CA VAL A 180 1.93 5.49 -15.75
C VAL A 180 2.28 6.48 -14.65
N THR A 181 3.29 7.33 -14.87
CA THR A 181 3.72 8.33 -13.88
C THR A 181 2.61 9.36 -13.61
N LYS A 182 1.93 9.86 -14.65
CA LYS A 182 0.77 10.77 -14.56
C LYS A 182 -0.38 10.11 -13.80
N PHE A 183 -0.73 8.88 -14.17
CA PHE A 183 -1.76 8.08 -13.50
C PHE A 183 -1.50 7.94 -12.00
N LEU A 184 -0.30 7.51 -11.61
CA LEU A 184 0.08 7.32 -10.20
C LEU A 184 0.06 8.65 -9.42
N ARG A 185 0.51 9.76 -10.02
CA ARG A 185 0.45 11.11 -9.43
C ARG A 185 -0.99 11.59 -9.23
N ALA A 186 -1.88 11.26 -10.15
CA ALA A 186 -3.29 11.59 -10.03
C ALA A 186 -3.95 10.84 -8.86
N LEU A 187 -3.65 9.54 -8.68
CA LEU A 187 -4.08 8.79 -7.50
C LEU A 187 -3.58 9.43 -6.19
N ASP A 188 -2.32 9.90 -6.17
CA ASP A 188 -1.77 10.60 -5.00
C ASP A 188 -2.49 11.93 -4.74
N ALA A 189 -2.88 12.66 -5.78
CA ALA A 189 -3.65 13.89 -5.67
C ALA A 189 -5.05 13.63 -5.08
N LEU A 190 -5.74 12.58 -5.56
CA LEU A 190 -7.02 12.15 -5.02
C LEU A 190 -6.92 11.75 -3.54
N HIS A 191 -5.86 11.03 -3.17
CA HIS A 191 -5.59 10.69 -1.77
C HIS A 191 -5.38 11.95 -0.90
N ARG A 192 -4.55 12.90 -1.37
CA ARG A 192 -4.32 14.18 -0.66
C ARG A 192 -5.61 14.95 -0.46
N ARG A 193 -6.46 15.04 -1.50
CA ARG A 193 -7.75 15.72 -1.42
C ARG A 193 -8.66 15.05 -0.40
N TYR A 194 -8.84 13.74 -0.49
CA TYR A 194 -9.62 12.96 0.48
C TYR A 194 -9.18 13.18 1.93
N ARG A 195 -7.87 13.22 2.19
CA ARG A 195 -7.33 13.48 3.53
C ARG A 195 -7.65 14.88 4.03
N LYS A 196 -7.58 15.90 3.15
CA LYS A 196 -7.92 17.29 3.50
C LYS A 196 -9.41 17.46 3.80
N THR A 197 -10.29 16.77 3.07
CA THR A 197 -11.73 17.09 3.07
C THR A 197 -12.63 16.12 3.82
N GLY A 198 -12.28 14.85 4.07
CA GLY A 198 -13.26 13.93 4.69
C GLY A 198 -12.74 12.67 5.37
N GLY A 199 -11.44 12.38 5.32
CA GLY A 199 -10.94 11.07 5.77
C GLY A 199 -10.44 10.95 7.21
N SER A 200 -9.93 12.03 7.81
CA SER A 200 -9.35 11.96 9.17
C SER A 200 -9.12 13.32 9.85
N GLY A 201 -9.66 14.41 9.31
CA GLY A 201 -9.37 15.78 9.77
C GLY A 201 -7.95 16.25 9.42
N SER A 202 -7.80 17.53 9.12
CA SER A 202 -6.53 18.17 8.77
C SER A 202 -5.47 18.13 9.89
N LYS A 203 -5.80 17.65 11.09
CA LYS A 203 -5.01 17.82 12.31
C LYS A 203 -4.20 16.60 12.77
N ARG A 204 -4.30 15.43 12.11
CA ARG A 204 -3.52 14.22 12.48
C ARG A 204 -2.49 13.83 11.42
N GLY A 205 -1.23 13.82 11.84
CA GLY A 205 -0.05 13.35 11.10
C GLY A 205 0.75 14.48 10.45
N SER A 206 2.03 14.21 10.15
CA SER A 206 2.97 15.19 9.59
C SER A 206 2.48 15.78 8.27
N PRO A 207 2.75 17.08 8.01
CA PRO A 207 2.44 17.71 6.74
C PRO A 207 3.09 16.96 5.57
N PRO A 208 2.55 17.09 4.34
CA PRO A 208 3.21 16.55 3.16
C PRO A 208 4.64 17.09 3.08
N ARG A 209 5.62 16.17 3.19
CA ARG A 209 7.05 16.48 3.02
C ARG A 209 7.31 17.04 1.62
N LEU A 210 8.23 18.00 1.52
CA LEU A 210 8.61 18.59 0.24
C LEU A 210 9.29 17.53 -0.64
N ARG A 211 8.83 17.43 -1.89
CA ARG A 211 9.35 16.49 -2.88
C ARG A 211 9.77 17.24 -4.12
N TYR A 212 10.90 16.87 -4.71
CA TYR A 212 11.30 17.36 -6.01
C TYR A 212 11.60 16.20 -6.95
N VAL A 213 11.38 16.43 -8.24
CA VAL A 213 11.69 15.44 -9.27
C VAL A 213 13.18 15.53 -9.53
N SER A 214 13.85 14.39 -9.45
CA SER A 214 15.25 14.30 -9.78
C SER A 214 15.49 14.00 -11.26
N VAL A 215 16.70 14.31 -11.72
CA VAL A 215 17.28 13.76 -12.96
C VAL A 215 17.84 12.34 -12.76
N GLU A 216 18.10 11.93 -11.52
CA GLU A 216 18.69 10.61 -11.24
C GLU A 216 17.70 9.46 -11.46
N GLU A 217 18.24 8.40 -12.06
CA GLU A 217 17.51 7.19 -12.37
C GLU A 217 17.54 6.21 -11.20
N SER A 218 16.41 5.56 -10.96
CA SER A 218 16.26 4.51 -9.97
C SER A 218 16.86 3.21 -10.52
N THR A 219 17.69 2.56 -9.71
CA THR A 219 18.25 1.22 -9.97
C THR A 219 17.23 0.08 -9.81
N SER A 220 15.99 0.42 -9.46
CA SER A 220 14.93 -0.57 -9.25
C SER A 220 14.60 -1.34 -10.52
N LYS A 221 14.48 -2.67 -10.38
CA LYS A 221 14.10 -3.57 -11.48
C LYS A 221 12.76 -3.18 -12.11
N GLU A 222 12.68 -3.37 -13.42
CA GLU A 222 11.48 -3.28 -14.21
C GLU A 222 10.44 -4.31 -13.78
N VAL A 223 9.18 -3.99 -14.04
CA VAL A 223 8.07 -4.90 -13.77
C VAL A 223 7.73 -5.62 -15.07
N PRO A 224 7.82 -6.96 -15.13
CA PRO A 224 7.52 -7.70 -16.35
C PRO A 224 6.01 -7.81 -16.60
N ARG A 225 5.63 -8.13 -17.85
CA ARG A 225 4.27 -8.45 -18.30
C ARG A 225 3.25 -7.33 -18.11
N LEU A 226 3.71 -6.08 -18.10
CA LEU A 226 2.85 -4.91 -18.18
C LEU A 226 2.40 -4.67 -19.64
N PRO A 227 1.31 -3.90 -19.86
CA PRO A 227 0.96 -3.37 -21.17
C PRO A 227 2.15 -2.65 -21.81
N ILE A 228 2.31 -2.78 -23.13
CA ILE A 228 3.44 -2.19 -23.86
C ILE A 228 3.61 -0.69 -23.60
N ASN A 229 2.50 0.05 -23.50
CA ASN A 229 2.48 1.48 -23.22
C ASN A 229 2.71 1.85 -21.73
N ALA A 230 2.92 0.86 -20.87
CA ALA A 230 3.41 1.07 -19.50
C ALA A 230 4.94 1.28 -19.47
N TYR A 231 5.64 0.83 -20.52
CA TYR A 231 7.07 1.03 -20.68
C TYR A 231 7.35 2.33 -21.42
N SER A 232 8.43 3.02 -21.05
CA SER A 232 8.95 4.15 -21.81
C SER A 232 9.41 3.64 -23.18
N GLU A 233 8.94 4.27 -24.25
CA GLU A 233 9.25 3.86 -25.63
C GLU A 233 10.75 3.84 -25.87
N ARG A 234 11.43 4.94 -25.52
CA ARG A 234 12.89 5.06 -25.62
C ARG A 234 13.60 3.92 -24.91
N TRP A 235 13.27 3.70 -23.64
CA TRP A 235 13.89 2.63 -22.85
C TRP A 235 13.59 1.24 -23.43
N TYR A 236 12.35 0.97 -23.83
CA TYR A 236 11.92 -0.34 -24.31
C TYR A 236 12.62 -0.70 -25.63
N THR A 237 12.79 0.27 -26.55
CA THR A 237 13.52 0.07 -27.82
C THR A 237 15.01 -0.18 -27.64
N GLU A 238 15.60 0.32 -26.55
CA GLU A 238 17.01 0.10 -26.23
C GLU A 238 17.27 -1.32 -25.70
N GLN A 239 16.23 -2.04 -25.24
CA GLN A 239 16.38 -3.41 -24.75
C GLN A 239 16.52 -4.39 -25.92
N LYS A 240 17.37 -5.42 -25.78
CA LYS A 240 17.64 -6.43 -26.81
C LYS A 240 17.76 -7.83 -26.19
N GLY A 241 17.54 -8.86 -27.01
CA GLY A 241 17.79 -10.26 -26.65
C GLY A 241 16.96 -10.75 -25.47
N LEU A 242 17.58 -11.56 -24.60
CA LEU A 242 16.94 -12.23 -23.46
C LEU A 242 16.17 -11.27 -22.53
N LYS A 243 16.60 -10.01 -22.43
CA LYS A 243 15.94 -9.03 -21.58
C LYS A 243 14.53 -8.66 -22.07
N LEU A 244 14.31 -8.64 -23.39
CA LEU A 244 12.98 -8.44 -23.97
C LEU A 244 12.04 -9.60 -23.63
N ASP A 245 12.57 -10.82 -23.66
CA ASP A 245 11.84 -12.04 -23.30
C ASP A 245 11.48 -12.06 -21.80
N GLU A 246 12.38 -11.56 -20.93
CA GLU A 246 12.10 -11.39 -19.50
C GLU A 246 11.03 -10.32 -19.23
N ILE A 247 11.09 -9.19 -19.96
CA ILE A 247 10.08 -8.13 -19.85
C ILE A 247 8.72 -8.66 -20.29
N ALA A 248 8.65 -9.46 -21.36
CA ALA A 248 7.43 -10.09 -21.86
C ALA A 248 6.22 -9.13 -21.91
N ALA A 249 6.42 -7.94 -22.49
CA ALA A 249 5.40 -6.90 -22.53
C ALA A 249 4.13 -7.41 -23.23
N ARG A 250 2.97 -7.03 -22.71
CA ARG A 250 1.69 -7.38 -23.32
C ARG A 250 1.42 -6.45 -24.51
N PRO A 251 1.07 -6.97 -25.69
CA PRO A 251 0.88 -6.16 -26.88
C PRO A 251 -0.31 -5.20 -26.75
N THR A 252 -1.31 -5.55 -25.95
CA THR A 252 -2.51 -4.73 -25.76
C THR A 252 -2.18 -3.51 -24.89
N PRO A 253 -2.34 -2.27 -25.38
CA PRO A 253 -2.14 -1.06 -24.58
C PRO A 253 -3.25 -0.93 -23.53
N TYR A 254 -2.92 -0.23 -22.43
CA TYR A 254 -3.86 0.05 -21.35
C TYR A 254 -4.15 1.55 -21.24
N ASN A 255 -5.41 1.92 -21.03
CA ASN A 255 -5.78 3.31 -20.83
C ASN A 255 -5.43 3.79 -19.41
N PHE A 256 -4.35 4.55 -19.28
CA PHE A 256 -3.90 5.15 -18.01
C PHE A 256 -4.59 6.48 -17.70
N ASP A 257 -5.38 7.03 -18.61
CA ASP A 257 -6.05 8.31 -18.40
C ASP A 257 -7.16 8.15 -17.37
N LEU A 258 -7.20 9.13 -16.45
CA LEU A 258 -8.36 9.34 -15.60
C LEU A 258 -9.21 10.39 -16.30
N ASP A 259 -10.27 9.94 -16.96
CA ASP A 259 -11.22 10.82 -17.63
C ASP A 259 -11.65 11.97 -16.69
N GLU A 260 -11.79 13.18 -17.23
CA GLU A 260 -12.26 14.36 -16.48
C GLU A 260 -13.58 14.04 -15.77
N SER A 261 -14.44 13.23 -16.39
CA SER A 261 -15.69 12.74 -15.79
C SER A 261 -15.45 11.92 -14.50
N VAL A 262 -14.39 11.11 -14.47
CA VAL A 262 -13.93 10.31 -13.33
C VAL A 262 -13.40 11.22 -12.23
N ILE A 263 -12.60 12.23 -12.59
CA ILE A 263 -12.10 13.22 -11.64
C ILE A 263 -13.29 13.93 -10.99
N GLN A 264 -14.22 14.48 -11.78
CA GLN A 264 -15.42 15.18 -11.30
C GLN A 264 -16.31 14.29 -10.44
N TYR A 265 -16.51 13.02 -10.80
CA TYR A 265 -17.23 12.05 -9.99
C TYR A 265 -16.58 11.87 -8.61
N VAL A 266 -15.25 11.75 -8.56
CA VAL A 266 -14.51 11.64 -7.30
C VAL A 266 -14.67 12.93 -6.49
N LEU A 267 -14.62 14.10 -7.13
CA LEU A 267 -14.80 15.39 -6.46
C LEU A 267 -16.20 15.50 -5.82
N ARG A 268 -17.25 15.13 -6.56
CA ARG A 268 -18.63 15.12 -6.06
C ARG A 268 -18.81 14.13 -4.91
N SER A 269 -18.28 12.92 -5.05
CA SER A 269 -18.37 11.86 -4.02
C SER A 269 -17.73 12.30 -2.70
N ILE A 270 -16.63 13.06 -2.76
CA ILE A 270 -16.00 13.66 -1.59
C ILE A 270 -16.95 14.71 -0.95
N SER A 271 -17.54 15.60 -1.74
CA SER A 271 -18.47 16.64 -1.26
C SER A 271 -19.78 16.10 -0.66
N THR A 272 -20.35 15.03 -1.22
CA THR A 272 -21.58 14.42 -0.69
C THR A 272 -21.33 13.72 0.65
N SER A 273 -20.18 13.06 0.80
CA SER A 273 -19.79 12.44 2.08
C SER A 273 -19.66 13.45 3.21
N LEU A 274 -19.29 14.69 2.88
CA LEU A 274 -19.22 15.83 3.80
C LEU A 274 -20.61 16.32 4.23
N SER A 275 -21.55 16.47 3.29
CA SER A 275 -22.90 16.96 3.59
C SER A 275 -23.63 16.03 4.57
N THR A 276 -23.49 14.72 4.34
CA THR A 276 -24.09 13.67 5.18
C THR A 276 -23.48 13.62 6.60
N MET A 277 -22.22 14.06 6.77
CA MET A 277 -21.58 14.14 8.08
C MET A 277 -21.95 15.40 8.87
N LYS A 278 -22.33 16.51 8.20
CA LYS A 278 -22.76 17.75 8.87
C LYS A 278 -24.21 17.68 9.38
N THR A 279 -25.07 16.89 8.76
CA THR A 279 -26.50 16.80 9.13
C THR A 279 -26.80 15.88 10.31
N ASN A 280 -25.81 15.13 10.81
CA ASN A 280 -25.98 14.18 11.94
C ASN A 280 -25.40 14.69 13.28
N SER A 281 -25.12 15.99 13.41
CA SER A 281 -24.86 16.58 14.73
C SER A 281 -26.20 16.86 15.44
N PRO A 282 -26.50 16.25 16.59
CA PRO A 282 -27.68 16.63 17.35
C PRO A 282 -27.51 18.07 17.85
N SER A 283 -28.45 18.91 17.48
CA SER A 283 -28.63 20.25 18.02
C SER A 283 -28.79 20.16 19.54
N VAL A 284 -27.76 20.56 20.29
CA VAL A 284 -27.90 20.83 21.73
C VAL A 284 -28.49 22.24 21.84
N ALA A 285 -29.80 22.33 21.63
CA ALA A 285 -30.57 23.51 21.99
C ALA A 285 -30.87 23.43 23.50
N GLY A 286 -30.23 24.32 24.25
CA GLY A 286 -30.37 24.43 25.69
C GLY A 286 -31.79 24.74 26.13
N ARG A 287 -32.18 24.16 27.26
CA ARG A 287 -33.24 24.69 28.13
C ARG A 287 -32.64 24.93 29.51
N LEU A 288 -32.29 26.18 29.77
CA LEU A 288 -32.21 26.74 31.12
C LEU A 288 -33.63 26.64 31.71
N ARG A 289 -33.80 25.89 32.81
CA ARG A 289 -34.94 26.05 33.72
C ARG A 289 -34.44 26.74 34.97
N ILE A 290 -34.85 27.99 35.12
CA ILE A 290 -34.78 28.76 36.35
C ILE A 290 -35.81 28.14 37.31
N MET A 291 -35.37 27.65 38.46
CA MET A 291 -36.25 27.34 39.60
C MET A 291 -36.26 28.57 40.52
N VAL A 292 -37.44 29.17 40.67
CA VAL A 292 -37.77 30.05 41.79
C VAL A 292 -38.64 29.24 42.74
N LYS A 293 -38.14 29.02 43.95
CA LYS A 293 -38.88 29.10 45.21
C LYS A 293 -37.89 29.27 46.34
#